data_AF-A0A938L2J4-F1
#
_entry.id   AF-A0A938L2J4-F1
#
_cell.length_a   1.000
_cell.length_b   1.000
_cell.length_c   1.000
_cell.angle_alpha   90.00
_cell.angle_beta   90.00
_cell.angle_gamma   90.00
#
_symmetry.space_group_name_H-M   'P 1'
#
loop_
_entity.id
_entity.type
_entity.pdbx_description
1 polymer ?
#
loop_
_entity_poly.entity_id
_entity_poly.type
_entity_poly.pdbx_seq_one_letter_code
_entity_poly.pdbx_strand_id
1 'polypeptide(L)'
;SWALNLAEDIHGTILCGTKGGVQSSPLRLIREECGALTVADPQILSGPSGHAEEVRAFVECIQKDLPEPVPAEQALITQRILDGVYESGKTGKEVKV
;
A
#
# COMPACT_ATOMS: atom_id res chain seq x y z
N SER A 1 7.92 7.97 -1.07
CA SER A 1 7.96 9.17 -1.91
C SER A 1 8.10 10.37 -0.99
N TRP A 2 9.31 10.91 -0.86
CA TRP A 2 9.60 12.15 -0.12
C TRP A 2 10.80 12.87 -0.76
N ALA A 3 11.72 12.11 -1.35
CA ALA A 3 12.89 12.62 -2.06
C ALA A 3 12.75 12.64 -3.60
N LEU A 4 11.52 12.57 -4.15
CA LEU A 4 11.31 12.49 -5.61
C LEU A 4 11.23 13.85 -6.33
N ASN A 5 11.32 14.98 -5.60
CA ASN A 5 11.23 16.34 -6.17
C ASN A 5 10.05 16.53 -7.14
N LEU A 6 8.88 15.99 -6.78
CA LEU A 6 7.67 16.14 -7.59
C LEU A 6 6.94 17.40 -7.16
N ALA A 7 6.44 18.16 -8.15
CA ALA A 7 5.65 19.38 -7.92
C ALA A 7 4.29 19.07 -7.26
N GLU A 8 3.77 17.87 -7.51
CA GLU A 8 2.56 17.35 -6.90
C GLU A 8 2.83 15.97 -6.32
N ASP A 9 2.18 15.69 -5.19
CA ASP A 9 2.34 14.44 -4.47
C ASP A 9 1.57 13.33 -5.18
N ILE A 10 2.25 12.62 -6.08
CA ILE A 10 1.69 11.47 -6.78
C ILE A 10 1.93 10.23 -5.92
N HIS A 11 0.93 9.88 -5.10
CA HIS A 11 0.91 8.63 -4.34
C HIS A 11 -0.17 7.72 -4.92
N GLY A 12 0.22 6.60 -5.51
CA GLY A 12 -0.73 5.67 -6.09
C GLY A 12 -0.13 4.28 -6.23
N THR A 13 -0.95 3.26 -6.01
CA THR A 13 -0.65 1.88 -6.32
C THR A 13 -1.63 1.41 -7.38
N ILE A 14 -1.11 0.66 -8.36
CA ILE A 14 -1.92 -0.01 -9.37
C ILE A 14 -1.76 -1.51 -9.15
N LEU A 15 -2.88 -2.20 -9.02
CA LEU A 15 -2.94 -3.66 -8.98
C LEU A 15 -3.62 -4.16 -10.25
N CYS A 16 -2.94 -5.03 -10.99
CA CYS A 16 -3.44 -5.64 -12.21
C CYS A 16 -3.70 -7.13 -11.98
N GLY A 17 -4.96 -7.54 -12.09
CA GLY A 17 -5.37 -8.94 -12.04
C GLY A 17 -5.90 -9.43 -13.38
N THR A 18 -6.28 -10.72 -13.42
CA THR A 18 -6.85 -11.34 -14.63
C THR A 18 -8.28 -10.93 -14.94
N LYS A 19 -8.99 -10.31 -13.98
CA LYS A 19 -10.38 -9.86 -14.12
C LYS A 19 -10.55 -8.35 -14.16
N GLY A 20 -9.45 -7.60 -14.15
CA GLY A 20 -9.45 -6.14 -14.05
C GLY A 20 -8.30 -5.60 -13.21
N GLY A 21 -8.26 -4.29 -13.05
CA GLY A 21 -7.28 -3.58 -12.24
C GLY A 21 -7.90 -2.55 -11.32
N VAL A 22 -7.15 -2.17 -10.29
CA VAL A 22 -7.52 -1.10 -9.37
C VAL A 22 -6.36 -0.13 -9.22
N GLN A 23 -6.67 1.17 -9.25
CA GLN A 23 -5.75 2.25 -8.92
C GLN A 23 -6.21 2.88 -7.60
N SER A 24 -5.29 3.13 -6.67
CA SER A 24 -5.65 3.62 -5.33
C SER A 24 -5.87 5.14 -5.23
N SER A 25 -5.32 5.92 -6.16
CA SER A 25 -5.44 7.39 -6.13
C SER A 25 -5.29 8.01 -7.54
N PRO A 26 -6.33 8.69 -8.06
CA PRO A 26 -7.72 8.58 -7.61
C PRO A 26 -8.19 7.11 -7.65
N LEU A 27 -9.10 6.74 -6.74
CA LEU A 27 -9.62 5.37 -6.68
C LEU A 27 -10.37 5.04 -7.97
N ARG A 28 -9.86 4.08 -8.74
CA ARG A 28 -10.52 3.59 -9.95
C ARG A 28 -10.54 2.08 -9.99
N LEU A 29 -11.70 1.52 -10.36
CA LEU A 29 -11.85 0.12 -10.68
C LEU A 29 -12.08 -0.02 -12.19
N ILE A 30 -11.23 -0.78 -12.86
CA ILE A 30 -11.27 -1.00 -14.31
C ILE A 30 -11.46 -2.49 -14.58
N ARG A 31 -12.54 -2.87 -15.26
CA ARG A 31 -12.81 -4.27 -15.61
C ARG A 31 -13.66 -4.39 -16.87
N GLU A 32 -13.68 -5.58 -17.46
CA GLU A 32 -14.59 -5.90 -18.56
C GLU A 32 -15.92 -6.41 -17.99
N GLU A 33 -17.02 -5.87 -18.50
CA GLU A 33 -18.38 -6.28 -18.17
C GLU A 33 -19.21 -6.31 -19.43
N CYS A 34 -19.88 -7.43 -19.69
CA CYS A 34 -20.78 -7.59 -20.83
C CYS A 34 -20.11 -7.24 -22.19
N GLY A 35 -18.82 -7.55 -22.36
CA GLY A 35 -18.06 -7.25 -23.57
C GLY A 35 -17.59 -5.80 -23.71
N ALA A 36 -17.77 -4.97 -22.68
CA ALA A 36 -17.36 -3.57 -22.66
C ALA A 36 -16.40 -3.26 -21.51
N LEU A 37 -15.52 -2.28 -21.71
CA LEU A 37 -14.66 -1.77 -20.65
C LEU A 37 -15.47 -0.86 -19.72
N THR A 38 -15.61 -1.26 -18.47
CA THR A 38 -16.19 -0.43 -17.41
C THR A 38 -15.09 0.22 -16.58
N VAL A 39 -15.22 1.52 -16.37
CA VAL A 39 -14.43 2.28 -15.40
C VAL A 39 -15.40 2.83 -14.35
N ALA A 40 -15.15 2.50 -13.10
CA ALA A 40 -15.87 3.04 -11.96
C ALA A 40 -14.92 3.88 -11.10
N ASP A 41 -15.44 4.99 -10.56
CA ASP A 41 -14.79 5.84 -9.57
C ASP A 41 -15.57 5.72 -8.24
N PRO A 42 -15.37 4.64 -7.45
CA PRO A 42 -16.12 4.43 -6.23
C PRO A 42 -15.87 5.58 -5.23
N GLN A 43 -16.94 6.06 -4.62
CA GLN A 43 -16.85 6.97 -3.48
C GLN A 43 -16.60 6.13 -2.22
N ILE A 44 -15.48 6.38 -1.55
CA ILE A 44 -15.25 5.81 -0.22
C ILE A 44 -16.12 6.58 0.76
N LEU A 45 -17.10 5.91 1.36
CA LEU A 45 -17.85 6.47 2.47
C LEU A 45 -16.87 6.67 3.65
N SER A 46 -16.83 7.88 4.20
CA SER A 46 -15.87 8.25 5.23
C SER A 46 -15.95 7.30 6.43
N GLY A 47 -14.79 6.89 6.92
CA GLY A 47 -14.62 6.13 8.14
C GLY A 47 -13.40 6.64 8.91
N PRO A 48 -13.24 6.21 10.17
CA PRO A 48 -12.02 6.49 10.90
C PRO A 48 -10.82 5.98 10.08
N SER A 49 -9.83 6.84 9.83
CA SER A 49 -8.66 6.49 9.01
C SER A 49 -7.45 7.34 9.36
N GLY A 50 -6.29 6.91 8.87
CA GLY A 50 -5.03 7.62 9.02
C GLY A 50 -4.41 7.46 10.41
N HIS A 51 -3.46 8.33 10.70
CA HIS A 51 -2.57 8.19 11.85
C HIS A 51 -3.29 8.10 13.20
N ALA A 52 -4.38 8.86 13.39
CA ALA A 52 -5.13 8.83 14.65
C ALA A 52 -5.73 7.44 14.93
N GLU A 53 -6.18 6.73 13.89
CA GLU A 53 -6.72 5.38 14.04
C GLU A 53 -5.64 4.33 14.30
N GLU A 54 -4.46 4.49 13.70
CA GLU A 54 -3.30 3.63 13.99
C GLU A 54 -2.92 3.72 15.48
N VAL A 55 -2.83 4.95 16.01
CA VAL A 55 -2.56 5.19 17.44
C VAL A 55 -3.67 4.60 18.31
N ARG A 56 -4.94 4.83 17.95
CA ARG A 56 -6.08 4.26 18.67
C ARG A 56 -6.01 2.72 18.71
N ALA A 57 -5.75 2.08 17.58
CA ALA A 57 -5.66 0.62 17.47
C ALA A 57 -4.49 0.04 18.28
N PHE A 58 -3.35 0.72 18.30
CA PHE A 58 -2.20 0.34 19.11
C PHE A 58 -2.49 0.45 20.62
N VAL A 59 -3.12 1.54 21.07
CA VAL A 59 -3.52 1.68 22.48
C VAL A 59 -4.55 0.62 22.87
N GLU A 60 -5.51 0.34 21.98
CA GLU A 60 -6.53 -0.68 22.21
C GLU A 60 -5.92 -2.08 22.37
N CYS A 61 -4.93 -2.46 21.56
CA CYS A 61 -4.35 -3.78 21.66
C CYS A 61 -3.62 -4.01 22.99
N ILE A 62 -2.97 -2.97 23.53
CA ILE A 62 -2.33 -3.02 24.86
C ILE A 62 -3.39 -3.15 25.95
N GLN A 63 -4.44 -2.31 25.93
CA GLN A 63 -5.46 -2.28 26.98
C GLN A 63 -6.26 -3.58 27.07
N LYS A 64 -6.44 -4.25 25.94
CA LYS A 64 -7.30 -5.44 25.82
C LYS A 64 -6.52 -6.75 25.69
N ASP A 65 -5.19 -6.72 25.79
CA ASP A 65 -4.31 -7.87 25.57
C ASP A 65 -4.61 -8.57 24.22
N LEU A 66 -4.72 -7.77 23.16
CA LEU A 66 -4.95 -8.24 21.79
C LEU A 66 -3.63 -8.25 21.00
N PRO A 67 -3.55 -9.02 19.90
CA PRO A 67 -2.43 -8.95 18.98
C PRO A 67 -2.15 -7.52 18.49
N GLU A 68 -0.87 -7.18 18.35
CA GLU A 68 -0.44 -5.91 17.76
C GLU A 68 -0.98 -5.79 16.32
N PRO A 69 -1.62 -4.67 15.94
CA PRO A 69 -2.19 -4.52 14.59
C PRO A 69 -1.14 -4.50 13.48
N VAL A 70 0.10 -4.09 13.80
CA VAL A 70 1.26 -4.09 12.90
C VAL A 70 2.45 -4.70 13.66
N PRO A 71 2.58 -6.04 13.69
CA PRO A 71 3.66 -6.70 14.41
C PRO A 71 5.06 -6.25 13.96
N ALA A 72 6.00 -6.16 14.89
CA ALA A 72 7.38 -5.75 14.62
C ALA A 72 8.06 -6.58 13.51
N GLU A 73 7.71 -7.86 13.35
CA GLU A 73 8.23 -8.73 12.29
C GLU A 73 7.88 -8.21 10.89
N GLN A 74 6.76 -7.49 10.72
CA GLN A 74 6.42 -6.88 9.45
C GLN A 74 7.40 -5.76 9.06
N ALA A 75 7.88 -4.98 10.04
CA ALA A 75 8.91 -3.96 9.80
C ALA A 75 10.24 -4.59 9.37
N LEU A 76 10.59 -5.77 9.89
CA LEU A 76 11.78 -6.51 9.46
C LEU A 76 11.68 -6.97 8.00
N ILE A 77 10.49 -7.35 7.54
CA ILE A 77 10.26 -7.69 6.13
C ILE A 77 10.48 -6.47 5.25
N THR A 78 9.93 -5.31 5.62
CA THR A 78 10.15 -4.05 4.89
C THR A 78 11.63 -3.69 4.83
N GLN A 79 12.35 -3.78 5.95
CA GLN A 79 13.78 -3.47 5.99
C GLN A 79 14.58 -4.39 5.08
N ARG A 80 14.29 -5.70 5.09
CA ARG A 80 14.94 -6.68 4.20
C ARG A 80 14.73 -6.36 2.71
N ILE A 81 13.53 -5.92 2.34
CA ILE A 81 13.25 -5.50 0.96
C ILE A 81 14.08 -4.26 0.60
N LEU A 82 14.16 -3.26 1.49
CA LEU A 82 14.96 -2.06 1.27
C LEU A 82 16.46 -2.39 1.13
N ASP A 83 16.98 -3.27 1.98
CA ASP A 83 18.37 -3.73 1.90
C ASP A 83 18.65 -4.43 0.56
N GLY A 84 17.74 -5.29 0.11
CA GLY A 84 17.82 -5.95 -1.19
C GLY A 84 17.81 -4.96 -2.37
N VAL A 85 16.99 -3.90 -2.31
CA VAL A 85 16.99 -2.82 -3.31
C VAL A 85 18.33 -2.09 -3.35
N TYR A 86 18.92 -1.77 -2.20
CA TYR A 86 20.24 -1.12 -2.14
C TYR A 86 21.36 -2.03 -2.66
N GLU A 87 21.35 -3.31 -2.32
CA GLU A 87 22.32 -4.29 -2.82
C GLU A 87 22.19 -4.50 -4.33
N SER A 88 20.96 -4.60 -4.84
CA SER A 88 20.68 -4.68 -6.27
C SER A 88 21.23 -3.46 -7.01
N GLY A 89 21.02 -2.24 -6.46
CA GLY A 89 21.55 -1.01 -7.03
C GLY A 89 23.09 -0.95 -7.06
N LYS A 90 23.77 -1.52 -6.06
CA LYS A 90 25.25 -1.59 -6.01
C LYS A 90 25.82 -2.60 -6.99
N THR A 91 25.16 -3.74 -7.14
CA THR A 91 25.67 -4.90 -7.91
C THR A 91 25.21 -4.92 -9.36
N GLY A 92 24.13 -4.19 -9.67
CA GLY A 92 23.47 -4.24 -10.97
C GLY A 92 22.80 -5.59 -11.27
N LYS A 93 22.50 -6.39 -10.24
CA LYS A 93 21.92 -7.74 -10.37
C LYS A 93 20.68 -7.88 -9.48
N GLU A 94 19.88 -8.89 -9.78
CA GLU A 94 18.79 -9.30 -8.89
C GLU A 94 19.32 -9.83 -7.56
N VAL A 95 18.62 -9.54 -6.47
CA VAL A 95 18.93 -9.98 -5.11
C VAL A 95 17.72 -10.72 -4.55
N LYS A 96 17.95 -11.91 -4.01
CA LYS A 96 16.89 -12.72 -3.39
C LYS A 96 16.64 -12.22 -1.96
N VAL A 97 15.38 -11.92 -1.66
CA VAL A 97 14.90 -11.45 -0.34
C VAL A 97 14.03 -12.50 0.33
#